data_AF-A0AA36MC42-F1
#
_entry.id   AF-A0AA36MC42-F1
#
_cell.length_a   1.000
_cell.length_b   1.000
_cell.length_c   1.000
_cell.angle_alpha   90.00
_cell.angle_beta   90.00
_cell.angle_gamma   90.00
#
_symmetry.space_group_name_H-M   'P 1'
#
loop_
_entity.id
_entity.type
_entity.pdbx_description
1 polymer ?
#
loop_
_entity_poly.entity_id
_entity_poly.type
_entity_poly.pdbx_seq_one_letter_code
_entity_poly.pdbx_strand_id
1 'polypeptide(L)'
;MTKAAKKGSPAKKETKTKKSKTKDPNAPKRAMSAFFFWMADNRERLKKPGMGVAEVAKAAGVEWGKVTDKSKWEKKAAEDKKRYESEMAAYKGSD
;
A
#
# COMPACT_ATOMS: atom_id res chain seq x y z
N MET A 1 19.66 -26.44 -4.92
CA MET A 1 18.35 -26.65 -5.55
C MET A 1 17.46 -25.45 -5.25
N THR A 2 17.18 -24.68 -6.29
CA THR A 2 16.41 -23.43 -6.30
C THR A 2 14.92 -23.70 -6.10
N LYS A 3 14.22 -22.95 -5.24
CA LYS A 3 12.76 -23.00 -5.22
C LYS A 3 12.09 -21.64 -4.97
N ALA A 4 11.46 -21.20 -6.05
CA ALA A 4 10.17 -20.51 -6.14
C ALA A 4 10.10 -19.02 -5.76
N ALA A 5 10.38 -18.20 -6.77
CA ALA A 5 9.62 -17.00 -7.05
C ALA A 5 8.11 -17.29 -7.03
N LYS A 6 7.33 -16.54 -6.25
CA LYS A 6 5.89 -16.40 -6.46
C LYS A 6 5.58 -14.98 -6.96
N LYS A 7 5.67 -14.84 -8.28
CA LYS A 7 4.83 -13.92 -9.06
C LYS A 7 3.36 -14.28 -8.81
N GLY A 8 2.55 -13.33 -8.39
CA GLY A 8 1.10 -13.49 -8.26
C GLY A 8 0.42 -12.13 -8.37
N SER A 9 0.11 -11.72 -9.60
CA SER A 9 -0.84 -10.63 -9.89
C SER A 9 -2.29 -11.12 -9.64
N PRO A 10 -3.25 -10.21 -9.45
CA PRO A 10 -4.22 -10.28 -8.36
C PRO A 10 -5.49 -11.09 -8.70
N ALA A 11 -5.92 -11.90 -7.73
CA ALA A 11 -7.25 -12.47 -7.72
C ALA A 11 -8.30 -11.36 -7.50
N LYS A 12 -9.18 -11.23 -8.49
CA LYS A 12 -10.49 -10.57 -8.50
C LYS A 12 -11.13 -10.51 -7.11
N LYS A 13 -11.02 -9.36 -6.43
CA LYS A 13 -11.83 -9.06 -5.22
C LYS A 13 -12.97 -8.17 -5.63
N GLU A 14 -14.14 -8.79 -5.70
CA GLU A 14 -15.45 -8.16 -5.81
C GLU A 14 -15.53 -6.96 -4.88
N THR A 15 -15.71 -5.78 -5.46
CA THR A 15 -15.90 -4.51 -4.76
C THR A 15 -17.26 -4.51 -4.06
N LYS A 16 -17.32 -5.13 -2.87
CA LYS A 16 -18.28 -4.71 -1.85
C LYS A 16 -17.82 -3.34 -1.36
N THR A 17 -18.45 -2.28 -1.86
CA THR A 17 -18.38 -0.91 -1.34
C THR A 17 -18.85 -0.94 0.12
N LYS A 18 -17.95 -1.30 1.04
CA LYS A 18 -18.18 -1.10 2.47
C LYS A 18 -18.22 0.41 2.67
N LYS A 19 -19.43 0.96 2.86
CA LYS A 19 -19.65 2.28 3.45
C LYS A 19 -18.60 2.45 4.56
N SER A 20 -17.71 3.43 4.40
CA SER A 20 -16.70 3.71 5.41
C SER A 20 -17.45 4.09 6.68
N LYS A 21 -17.55 3.14 7.62
CA LYS A 21 -17.91 3.43 9.00
C LYS A 21 -16.97 4.56 9.41
N THR A 22 -17.53 5.70 9.82
CA THR A 22 -16.80 6.90 10.22
C THR A 22 -15.61 6.44 11.05
N LYS A 23 -14.42 6.55 10.48
CA LYS A 23 -13.22 6.09 11.15
C LYS A 23 -13.03 7.05 12.30
N ASP A 24 -12.95 6.55 13.53
CA ASP A 24 -12.77 7.40 14.70
C ASP A 24 -11.63 8.38 14.41
N PRO A 25 -11.85 9.70 14.57
CA PRO A 25 -10.86 10.70 14.20
C PRO A 25 -9.56 10.57 15.02
N ASN A 26 -9.65 9.92 16.19
CA ASN A 26 -8.52 9.63 17.07
C ASN A 26 -7.78 8.32 16.72
N ALA A 27 -8.33 7.48 15.83
CA ALA A 27 -7.68 6.23 15.46
C ALA A 27 -6.43 6.52 14.61
N PRO A 28 -5.29 5.86 14.91
CA PRO A 28 -4.06 6.10 14.19
C PRO A 28 -4.17 5.70 12.72
N LYS A 29 -3.45 6.43 11.87
CA LYS A 29 -3.55 6.24 10.43
C LYS A 29 -2.95 4.89 10.04
N ARG A 30 -3.71 4.12 9.25
CA ARG A 30 -3.32 2.78 8.80
C ARG A 30 -1.92 2.77 8.20
N ALA A 31 -1.16 1.73 8.54
CA ALA A 31 0.14 1.47 7.93
C ALA A 31 0.06 1.43 6.41
N MET A 32 1.00 2.07 5.74
CA MET A 32 1.20 2.05 4.30
C MET A 32 1.96 0.79 3.89
N SER A 33 1.52 0.17 2.80
CA SER A 33 2.20 -0.99 2.23
C SER A 33 3.39 -0.56 1.36
N ALA A 34 4.27 -1.52 1.04
CA ALA A 34 5.42 -1.29 0.15
C ALA A 34 5.00 -0.69 -1.20
N PHE A 35 3.84 -1.10 -1.71
CA PHE A 35 3.28 -0.54 -2.94
C PHE A 35 2.96 0.95 -2.83
N PHE A 36 2.45 1.42 -1.68
CA PHE A 36 2.13 2.84 -1.49
C PHE A 36 3.39 3.69 -1.32
N PHE A 37 4.44 3.17 -0.66
CA PHE A 37 5.74 3.83 -0.63
C PHE A 37 6.37 3.92 -2.02
N TRP A 38 6.30 2.83 -2.79
CA TRP A 38 6.74 2.83 -4.19
C TRP A 38 5.93 3.80 -5.04
N MET A 39 4.60 3.82 -4.87
CA MET A 39 3.74 4.74 -5.59
C MET A 39 4.02 6.18 -5.19
N ALA A 40 4.33 6.49 -3.93
CA ALA A 40 4.71 7.85 -3.53
C ALA A 40 5.98 8.31 -4.26
N ASP A 41 7.01 7.46 -4.31
CA ASP A 41 8.27 7.75 -5.02
C ASP A 41 8.06 7.86 -6.55
N ASN A 42 7.16 7.07 -7.14
CA ASN A 42 6.93 7.01 -8.59
C ASN A 42 5.72 7.82 -9.09
N ARG A 43 4.88 8.37 -8.21
CA ARG A 43 3.65 9.05 -8.60
C ARG A 43 3.96 10.26 -9.46
N GLU A 44 5.01 11.00 -9.16
CA GLU A 44 5.41 12.17 -9.97
C GLU A 44 5.83 11.73 -11.38
N ARG A 45 6.53 10.60 -11.49
CA ARG A 45 6.90 9.99 -12.78
C ARG A 45 5.68 9.48 -13.57
N LEU A 46 4.70 8.90 -12.88
CA LEU A 46 3.52 8.31 -13.50
C LEU A 46 2.41 9.33 -13.78
N LYS A 47 2.36 10.41 -13.00
CA LYS A 47 1.38 11.49 -13.13
C LYS A 47 1.77 12.38 -14.30
N LYS A 48 1.23 12.06 -15.47
CA LYS A 48 1.30 12.96 -16.63
C LYS A 48 0.14 13.96 -16.60
N PRO A 49 0.33 15.20 -17.09
CA PRO A 49 -0.76 16.15 -17.24
C PRO A 49 -1.87 15.53 -18.11
N GLY A 50 -3.11 15.55 -17.61
CA GLY A 50 -4.28 14.98 -18.29
C GLY A 50 -4.61 13.52 -17.95
N MET A 51 -3.77 12.78 -17.22
CA MET A 51 -4.13 11.43 -16.75
C MET A 51 -4.94 11.48 -15.45
N GLY A 52 -6.05 10.74 -15.43
CA GLY A 52 -6.84 10.53 -14.23
C GLY A 52 -6.15 9.62 -13.22
N VAL A 53 -6.60 9.68 -11.96
CA VAL A 53 -6.06 8.87 -10.87
C VAL A 53 -6.21 7.36 -11.17
N ALA A 54 -7.26 6.98 -11.89
CA ALA A 54 -7.52 5.59 -12.27
C ALA A 54 -6.48 5.06 -13.27
N GLU A 55 -6.10 5.86 -14.27
CA GLU A 55 -5.09 5.52 -15.27
C GLU A 55 -3.71 5.40 -14.63
N VAL A 56 -3.37 6.33 -13.74
CA VAL A 56 -2.13 6.29 -12.95
C VAL A 56 -2.08 5.04 -12.08
N ALA A 57 -3.19 4.68 -11.43
CA ALA A 57 -3.25 3.48 -10.58
C ALA A 57 -3.10 2.18 -11.41
N LYS A 58 -3.69 2.11 -12.61
CA LYS A 58 -3.51 0.97 -13.52
C LYS A 58 -2.04 0.83 -13.95
N ALA A 59 -1.42 1.94 -14.40
CA ALA A 59 -0.01 1.95 -14.79
C ALA A 59 0.92 1.57 -13.62
N ALA A 60 0.64 2.09 -12.43
CA ALA A 60 1.35 1.77 -11.19
C ALA A 60 1.30 0.27 -10.87
N GLY A 61 0.13 -0.37 -10.99
CA GLY A 61 -0.03 -1.79 -10.73
C GLY A 61 0.77 -2.68 -11.67
N VAL A 62 0.80 -2.34 -12.96
CA VAL A 62 1.60 -3.06 -13.98
C VAL A 62 3.09 -2.95 -13.67
N GLU A 63 3.56 -1.75 -13.39
CA GLU A 63 4.97 -1.49 -13.11
C GLU A 63 5.42 -2.15 -11.80
N TRP A 64 4.60 -2.09 -10.75
CA TRP A 64 4.87 -2.80 -9.48
C TRP A 64 4.97 -4.32 -9.64
N GLY A 65 4.23 -4.90 -10.59
CA GLY A 65 4.34 -6.32 -10.95
C GLY A 65 5.68 -6.67 -11.62
N LYS A 66 6.35 -5.68 -12.24
CA LYS A 66 7.67 -5.83 -12.88
C LYS A 66 8.83 -5.58 -11.93
N VAL A 67 8.62 -4.79 -10.87
CA VAL A 67 9.63 -4.57 -9.83
C VAL A 67 9.99 -5.91 -9.19
N THR A 68 11.25 -6.32 -9.30
CA THR A 68 11.77 -7.55 -8.68
C THR A 68 12.35 -7.27 -7.30
N ASP A 69 13.15 -6.22 -7.17
CA ASP A 69 13.68 -5.78 -5.88
C ASP A 69 12.71 -4.82 -5.19
N LYS A 70 11.91 -5.36 -4.27
CA LYS A 70 10.96 -4.60 -3.46
C LYS A 70 11.52 -4.30 -2.07
N SER A 71 12.73 -4.76 -1.76
CA SER A 71 13.30 -4.79 -0.42
C SER A 71 13.36 -3.40 0.21
N LYS A 72 13.68 -2.37 -0.59
CA LYS A 72 13.68 -0.96 -0.14
C LYS A 72 12.32 -0.53 0.40
N TRP A 73 11.24 -0.82 -0.32
CA TRP A 73 9.88 -0.42 0.07
C TRP A 73 9.26 -1.36 1.11
N GLU A 74 9.63 -2.64 1.10
CA GLU A 74 9.24 -3.60 2.13
C GLU A 74 9.84 -3.24 3.50
N LYS A 75 11.09 -2.78 3.55
CA LYS A 75 11.69 -2.25 4.78
C LYS A 75 10.91 -1.04 5.31
N LYS A 76 10.63 -0.05 4.44
CA LYS A 76 9.81 1.12 4.80
C LYS A 76 8.41 0.71 5.29
N ALA A 77 7.78 -0.26 4.62
CA ALA A 77 6.46 -0.77 5.01
C ALA A 77 6.49 -1.53 6.35
N ALA A 78 7.55 -2.28 6.62
CA ALA A 78 7.72 -2.97 7.89
C ALA A 78 7.94 -1.99 9.05
N GLU A 79 8.72 -0.93 8.82
CA GLU A 79 8.89 0.17 9.78
C GLU A 79 7.57 0.89 10.06
N ASP A 80 6.83 1.25 9.01
CA ASP A 80 5.54 1.92 9.16
C ASP A 80 4.47 1.02 9.80
N LYS A 81 4.54 -0.29 9.56
CA LYS A 81 3.71 -1.29 10.26
C LYS A 81 4.00 -1.30 11.76
N LYS A 82 5.28 -1.26 12.16
CA LYS A 82 5.67 -1.17 13.59
C LYS A 82 5.17 0.12 14.23
N ARG A 83 5.31 1.26 13.52
CA ARG A 83 4.76 2.55 13.96
C ARG A 83 3.25 2.44 14.21
N TYR A 84 2.51 1.95 13.23
CA TYR A 84 1.06 1.77 13.34
C TYR A 84 0.66 0.80 14.47
N GLU A 85 1.41 -0.28 14.67
CA GLU A 85 1.16 -1.24 15.77
C GLU A 85 1.37 -0.59 17.14
N SER A 86 2.42 0.23 17.30
CA SER A 86 2.68 1.00 18.52
C SER A 86 1.60 2.05 18.76
N GLU A 87 1.27 2.86 17.75
CA GLU A 87 0.20 3.86 17.83
C GLU A 87 -1.17 3.21 18.12
N MET A 88 -1.47 2.06 17.51
CA MET A 88 -2.72 1.31 17.77
C MET A 88 -2.76 0.70 19.16
N ALA A 89 -1.62 0.24 19.69
CA ALA A 89 -1.54 -0.27 21.05
C ALA A 89 -1.81 0.86 22.06
N ALA A 90 -1.23 2.04 21.86
CA ALA A 90 -1.51 3.22 22.66
C ALA A 90 -2.98 3.66 22.56
N TYR A 91 -3.54 3.65 21.34
CA TYR A 91 -4.95 3.98 21.12
C TYR A 91 -5.90 3.00 21.81
N LYS A 92 -5.65 1.69 21.68
CA LYS A 92 -6.49 0.64 22.30
C LYS A 92 -6.31 0.55 23.82
N GLY A 93 -5.13 0.92 24.34
CA GLY A 93 -4.86 0.97 25.78
C GLY A 93 -5.34 2.24 26.47
N SER A 94 -5.93 3.19 25.73
CA SER A 94 -6.52 4.43 26.26
C SER A 94 -8.05 4.36 26.36
N ASP A 95 -8.63 3.15 26.31
CA ASP A 95 -10.05 2.84 26.56
C ASP A 95 -10.19 2.12 27.91
#